data_AF-A0A1V4MI27-F1
#
_entry.id   AF-A0A1V4MI27-F1
#
_cell.length_a   1.000
_cell.length_b   1.000
_cell.length_c   1.000
_cell.angle_alpha   90.00
_cell.angle_beta   90.00
_cell.angle_gamma   90.00
#
_symmetry.space_group_name_H-M   'P 1'
#
loop_
_entity.id
_entity.type
_entity.pdbx_description
1 polymer ?
#
loop_
_entity_poly.entity_id
_entity_poly.type
_entity_poly.pdbx_seq_one_letter_code
_entity_poly.pdbx_strand_id
1 'polypeptide(L)'
;MAIKTITRKSAFFLLFQNSHKIFYTTRTRELLDAPGNDRNMIMWSWCGQVSSASEEDINTYLGLMNQLEQEYPKVTFVYMTGHLDGTSEGGNLHLRNNQIRNYCISNGKILFDFADIESYDPSGGYFLNRGANDGCVYDGGNWADEWCSAHPGECAQCSCAHSRCLNCQLKGKAFWWMMARIAGWVPDGGVSIDIKANDQDGPLIISRDTPVSITVSLHPGSYDGPDVDWWIIAYVESSWYSFIFPTGWSCGINLCGQAPLFDLSPFEILNTPLPKGDYALYFAVDDNMDAIPDGTWLDAVEIQVQ
;
A
#
# COMPACT_ATOMS: atom_id res chain seq x y z
N MET A 1 -18.77 -1.83 19.46
CA MET A 1 -17.84 -1.45 18.38
C MET A 1 -18.69 -0.88 17.24
N ALA A 2 -18.95 0.42 17.27
CA ALA A 2 -19.77 1.07 16.26
C ALA A 2 -18.85 1.44 15.09
N ILE A 3 -18.97 0.74 13.97
CA ILE A 3 -18.33 1.11 12.72
C ILE A 3 -18.95 2.43 12.30
N LYS A 4 -18.26 3.54 12.60
CA LYS A 4 -18.53 4.85 11.97
C LYS A 4 -18.35 4.63 10.48
N THR A 5 -19.46 4.73 9.77
CA THR A 5 -19.66 4.82 8.32
C THR A 5 -18.38 4.88 7.48
N ILE A 6 -18.08 3.80 6.76
CA ILE A 6 -17.15 3.83 5.63
C ILE A 6 -17.76 4.76 4.58
N THR A 7 -17.36 6.02 4.57
CA THR A 7 -17.81 7.00 3.57
C THR A 7 -17.17 6.68 2.22
N ARG A 8 -17.97 6.09 1.33
CA ARG A 8 -17.80 5.98 -0.13
C ARG A 8 -16.36 5.86 -0.66
N LYS A 9 -15.70 4.72 -0.42
CA LYS A 9 -14.75 4.15 -1.38
C LYS A 9 -15.44 2.95 -2.03
N SER A 10 -16.01 3.19 -3.20
CA SER A 10 -16.87 2.24 -3.92
C SER A 10 -16.07 1.03 -4.41
N ALA A 11 -16.33 -0.13 -3.79
CA ALA A 11 -15.51 -1.33 -3.91
C ALA A 11 -15.61 -2.05 -5.26
N PHE A 12 -14.43 -2.35 -5.81
CA PHE A 12 -13.96 -3.66 -6.29
C PHE A 12 -14.70 -4.37 -7.42
N PHE A 13 -13.97 -4.71 -8.50
CA PHE A 13 -14.41 -5.69 -9.50
C PHE A 13 -13.27 -6.67 -9.81
N LEU A 14 -13.47 -7.94 -9.45
CA LEU A 14 -12.64 -9.07 -9.88
C LEU A 14 -13.15 -9.53 -11.24
N LEU A 15 -12.31 -9.46 -12.26
CA LEU A 15 -12.60 -10.10 -13.54
C LEU A 15 -11.67 -11.30 -13.69
N PHE A 16 -12.26 -12.45 -14.02
CA PHE A 16 -11.52 -13.69 -14.29
C PHE A 16 -11.07 -13.68 -15.75
N GLN A 17 -9.77 -13.83 -16.00
CA GLN A 17 -9.28 -13.97 -17.38
C GLN A 17 -9.77 -15.29 -17.99
N ASN A 18 -10.40 -15.18 -19.17
CA ASN A 18 -10.50 -16.28 -20.12
C ASN A 18 -9.61 -15.94 -21.32
N SER A 19 -8.48 -16.63 -21.42
CA SER A 19 -7.53 -16.80 -22.54
C SER A 19 -7.23 -15.68 -23.59
N HIS A 20 -7.64 -14.42 -23.44
CA HIS A 20 -7.33 -13.36 -24.41
C HIS A 20 -6.76 -12.10 -23.75
N LYS A 21 -5.45 -11.90 -23.94
CA LYS A 21 -4.61 -10.82 -23.37
C LYS A 21 -5.12 -9.39 -23.65
N ILE A 22 -5.90 -9.18 -24.70
CA ILE A 22 -6.52 -7.88 -25.11
C ILE A 22 -7.88 -7.64 -24.43
N PHE A 23 -8.49 -8.70 -23.88
CA PHE A 23 -9.84 -8.63 -23.35
C PHE A 23 -9.91 -7.88 -22.03
N TYR A 24 -8.94 -8.07 -21.14
CA TYR A 24 -9.02 -7.52 -19.79
C TYR A 24 -8.82 -6.00 -19.75
N THR A 25 -7.90 -5.46 -20.56
CA THR A 25 -7.70 -4.01 -20.65
C THR A 25 -8.89 -3.33 -21.30
N THR A 26 -9.44 -3.91 -22.38
CA THR A 26 -10.68 -3.43 -23.00
C THR A 26 -11.84 -3.43 -22.00
N ARG A 27 -12.04 -4.51 -21.24
CA ARG A 27 -13.08 -4.58 -20.20
C ARG A 27 -12.88 -3.58 -19.08
N THR A 28 -11.63 -3.31 -18.71
CA THR A 28 -11.30 -2.31 -17.70
C THR A 28 -11.68 -0.91 -18.19
N ARG A 29 -11.33 -0.57 -19.43
CA ARG A 29 -11.73 0.70 -20.06
C ARG A 29 -13.25 0.83 -20.17
N GLU A 30 -13.92 -0.19 -20.72
CA GLU A 30 -15.38 -0.24 -20.81
C GLU A 30 -16.07 0.01 -19.46
N LEU A 31 -15.53 -0.56 -18.38
CA LEU A 31 -16.05 -0.35 -17.02
C LEU A 31 -15.78 1.07 -16.53
N LEU A 32 -14.53 1.53 -16.62
CA LEU A 32 -14.11 2.81 -16.05
C LEU A 32 -14.68 4.02 -16.79
N ASP A 33 -14.89 3.89 -18.10
CA ASP A 33 -15.48 4.92 -18.97
C ASP A 33 -17.02 4.90 -18.95
N ALA A 34 -17.64 3.88 -18.35
CA ALA A 34 -19.10 3.76 -18.31
C ALA A 34 -19.72 4.96 -17.55
N PRO A 35 -20.81 5.55 -18.08
CA PRO A 35 -21.49 6.64 -17.39
C PRO A 35 -21.95 6.25 -15.99
N GLY A 36 -21.57 7.05 -14.99
CA GLY A 36 -21.93 6.80 -13.59
C GLY A 36 -21.07 5.73 -12.89
N ASN A 37 -19.99 5.25 -13.51
CA ASN A 37 -19.02 4.40 -12.82
C ASN A 37 -18.37 5.17 -11.65
N ASP A 38 -18.36 4.53 -10.48
CA ASP A 38 -17.74 5.06 -9.25
C ASP A 38 -16.60 4.15 -8.74
N ARG A 39 -16.22 3.12 -9.50
CA ARG A 39 -15.12 2.22 -9.14
C ARG A 39 -13.79 2.94 -9.25
N ASN A 40 -13.01 2.90 -8.17
CA ASN A 40 -11.70 3.54 -8.06
C ASN A 40 -10.59 2.54 -7.74
N MET A 41 -10.85 1.24 -7.88
CA MET A 41 -9.85 0.19 -7.70
C MET A 41 -10.11 -0.99 -8.63
N ILE A 42 -9.05 -1.49 -9.27
CA ILE A 42 -9.07 -2.63 -10.19
C ILE A 42 -8.07 -3.68 -9.74
N MET A 43 -8.51 -4.94 -9.73
CA MET A 43 -7.65 -6.10 -9.49
C MET A 43 -8.07 -7.23 -10.42
N TRP A 44 -7.13 -7.74 -11.21
CA TRP A 44 -7.34 -8.90 -12.07
C TRP A 44 -6.74 -10.13 -11.41
N SER A 45 -7.55 -11.19 -11.30
CA SER A 45 -7.07 -12.45 -10.73
C SER A 45 -6.58 -13.38 -11.83
N TRP A 46 -5.45 -13.99 -11.56
CA TRP A 46 -5.03 -15.21 -12.25
C TRP A 46 -5.91 -16.38 -11.79
N CYS A 47 -6.17 -17.30 -12.71
CA CYS A 47 -6.62 -18.65 -12.40
C CYS A 47 -5.36 -19.54 -12.44
N GLY A 48 -5.24 -20.47 -13.40
CA GLY A 48 -4.02 -21.27 -13.62
C GLY A 48 -3.07 -20.76 -14.72
N GLN A 49 -3.33 -19.59 -15.33
CA GLN A 49 -2.61 -19.15 -16.54
C GLN A 49 -1.12 -18.90 -16.30
N VAL A 50 -0.73 -18.51 -15.08
CA VAL A 50 0.67 -18.21 -14.75
C VAL A 50 1.53 -19.48 -14.79
N SER A 51 0.97 -20.66 -14.49
CA SER A 51 1.71 -21.93 -14.51
C SER A 51 2.37 -22.21 -15.86
N SER A 52 1.70 -21.87 -16.96
CA SER A 52 2.21 -22.04 -18.34
C SER A 52 2.67 -20.75 -19.00
N ALA A 53 2.61 -19.61 -18.31
CA ALA A 53 3.00 -18.33 -18.87
C ALA A 53 4.51 -18.29 -19.15
N SER A 54 4.88 -17.78 -20.31
CA SER A 54 6.25 -17.40 -20.62
C SER A 54 6.62 -16.08 -19.93
N GLU A 55 7.92 -15.77 -19.91
CA GLU A 55 8.40 -14.46 -19.46
C GLU A 55 7.74 -13.29 -20.19
N GLU A 56 7.55 -13.45 -21.50
CA GLU A 56 6.96 -12.43 -22.36
C GLU A 56 5.46 -12.24 -22.08
N ASP A 57 4.76 -13.31 -21.69
CA ASP A 57 3.36 -13.21 -21.27
C ASP A 57 3.21 -12.36 -20.01
N ILE A 58 4.12 -12.53 -19.05
CA ILE A 58 4.14 -11.75 -17.82
C ILE A 58 4.56 -10.30 -18.11
N ASN A 59 5.60 -10.07 -18.94
CA ASN A 59 5.98 -8.72 -19.36
C ASN A 59 4.81 -7.99 -20.04
N THR A 60 4.07 -8.69 -20.90
CA THR A 60 2.87 -8.16 -21.55
C THR A 60 1.81 -7.76 -20.52
N TYR A 61 1.53 -8.62 -19.53
CA TYR A 61 0.61 -8.29 -18.45
C TYR A 61 1.03 -7.05 -17.67
N LEU A 62 2.29 -6.99 -17.25
CA LEU A 62 2.82 -5.87 -16.46
C LEU A 62 2.77 -4.56 -17.25
N GLY A 63 3.15 -4.58 -18.52
CA GLY A 63 3.10 -3.41 -19.41
C GLY A 63 1.67 -2.90 -19.62
N LEU A 64 0.70 -3.80 -19.82
CA LEU A 64 -0.70 -3.46 -19.99
C LEU A 64 -1.36 -2.93 -18.70
N MET A 65 -1.02 -3.46 -17.52
CA MET A 65 -1.46 -2.91 -16.23
C MET A 65 -0.90 -1.50 -16.02
N ASN A 66 0.38 -1.29 -16.29
CA ASN A 66 1.01 0.03 -16.19
C ASN A 66 0.41 1.04 -17.18
N GLN A 67 0.04 0.59 -18.38
CA GLN A 67 -0.68 1.43 -19.34
C GLN A 67 -2.04 1.88 -18.76
N LEU A 68 -2.81 0.98 -18.14
CA LEU A 68 -4.08 1.34 -17.50
C LEU A 68 -3.89 2.32 -16.34
N GLU A 69 -2.84 2.18 -15.54
CA GLU A 69 -2.52 3.15 -14.48
C GLU A 69 -2.28 4.56 -15.03
N GLN A 70 -1.58 4.67 -16.17
CA GLN A 70 -1.33 5.95 -16.83
C GLN A 70 -2.62 6.56 -17.42
N GLU A 71 -3.50 5.72 -17.94
CA GLU A 71 -4.79 6.16 -18.50
C GLU A 71 -5.79 6.57 -17.41
N TYR A 72 -5.74 5.96 -16.23
CA TYR A 72 -6.68 6.17 -15.13
C TYR A 72 -5.98 6.52 -13.80
N PRO A 73 -5.35 7.70 -13.69
CA PRO A 73 -4.50 8.05 -12.53
C PRO A 73 -5.25 8.18 -11.18
N LYS A 74 -6.59 8.21 -11.20
CA LYS A 74 -7.44 8.24 -9.99
C LYS A 74 -7.92 6.85 -9.55
N VAL A 75 -7.50 5.80 -10.26
CA VAL A 75 -7.87 4.41 -9.99
C VAL A 75 -6.65 3.67 -9.45
N THR A 76 -6.81 2.97 -8.34
CA THR A 76 -5.77 2.12 -7.76
C THR A 76 -5.74 0.76 -8.46
N PHE A 77 -4.61 0.37 -9.01
CA PHE A 77 -4.42 -0.94 -9.64
C PHE A 77 -3.64 -1.87 -8.70
N VAL A 78 -4.24 -3.04 -8.42
CA VAL A 78 -3.64 -4.08 -7.59
C VAL A 78 -3.15 -5.22 -8.49
N TYR A 79 -1.85 -5.51 -8.39
CA TYR A 79 -1.21 -6.64 -9.05
C TYR A 79 -1.41 -7.90 -8.23
N MET A 80 -1.24 -9.06 -8.84
CA MET A 80 -1.50 -10.34 -8.18
C MET A 80 -0.56 -11.42 -8.73
N THR A 81 -0.10 -12.33 -7.87
CA THR A 81 0.61 -13.54 -8.32
C THR A 81 -0.37 -14.64 -8.71
N GLY A 82 0.08 -15.64 -9.46
CA GLY A 82 -0.66 -16.89 -9.63
C GLY A 82 -0.74 -17.70 -8.33
N HIS A 83 -1.64 -18.67 -8.30
CA HIS A 83 -1.69 -19.71 -7.27
C HIS A 83 -0.58 -20.75 -7.45
N LEU A 84 -0.11 -21.36 -6.37
CA LEU A 84 0.82 -22.49 -6.36
C LEU A 84 0.26 -23.69 -7.12
N ASP A 85 1.13 -24.39 -7.85
CA ASP A 85 0.77 -25.54 -8.67
C ASP A 85 1.56 -26.83 -8.35
N GLY A 86 2.33 -26.81 -7.26
CA GLY A 86 3.12 -27.96 -6.81
C GLY A 86 4.46 -28.15 -7.54
N THR A 87 4.84 -27.25 -8.45
CA THR A 87 6.13 -27.36 -9.19
C THR A 87 7.36 -26.91 -8.40
N SER A 88 7.18 -26.50 -7.14
CA SER A 88 8.24 -26.05 -6.23
C SER A 88 9.03 -24.82 -6.71
N GLU A 89 10.11 -24.47 -6.03
CA GLU A 89 10.92 -23.26 -6.30
C GLU A 89 11.62 -23.28 -7.67
N GLY A 90 11.89 -24.46 -8.23
CA GLY A 90 12.45 -24.60 -9.58
C GLY A 90 11.41 -24.48 -10.71
N GLY A 91 10.13 -24.40 -10.37
CA GLY A 91 9.03 -24.41 -11.32
C GLY A 91 8.86 -23.10 -12.09
N ASN A 92 8.30 -23.20 -13.31
CA ASN A 92 8.03 -22.02 -14.14
C ASN A 92 7.13 -21.00 -13.41
N LEU A 93 6.08 -21.48 -12.73
CA LEU A 93 5.19 -20.64 -11.95
C LEU A 93 5.94 -19.78 -10.93
N HIS A 94 6.86 -20.37 -10.16
CA HIS A 94 7.64 -19.65 -9.16
C HIS A 94 8.47 -18.54 -9.81
N LEU A 95 9.13 -18.83 -10.93
CA LEU A 95 9.88 -17.83 -11.69
C LEU A 95 8.99 -16.69 -12.20
N ARG A 96 7.79 -16.99 -12.71
CA ARG A 96 6.84 -15.99 -13.20
C ARG A 96 6.23 -15.16 -12.06
N ASN A 97 5.93 -15.76 -10.91
CA ASN A 97 5.50 -15.04 -9.72
C ASN A 97 6.60 -14.10 -9.20
N ASN A 98 7.85 -14.53 -9.20
CA ASN A 98 8.98 -13.67 -8.82
C ASN A 98 9.18 -12.51 -9.82
N GLN A 99 8.91 -12.71 -11.11
CA GLN A 99 8.91 -11.63 -12.09
C GLN A 99 7.86 -10.55 -11.75
N ILE A 100 6.64 -10.95 -11.34
CA ILE A 100 5.60 -10.02 -10.88
C ILE A 100 6.01 -9.31 -9.59
N ARG A 101 6.54 -10.05 -8.61
CA ARG A 101 7.02 -9.48 -7.32
C ARG A 101 8.11 -8.44 -7.55
N ASN A 102 9.12 -8.78 -8.34
CA ASN A 102 10.23 -7.90 -8.65
C ASN A 102 9.75 -6.61 -9.31
N TYR A 103 8.80 -6.71 -10.24
CA TYR A 103 8.19 -5.54 -10.87
C TYR A 103 7.47 -4.66 -9.83
N CYS A 104 6.66 -5.26 -8.94
CA CYS A 104 5.91 -4.51 -7.93
C CYS A 104 6.84 -3.79 -6.97
N ILE A 105 7.86 -4.47 -6.45
CA ILE A 105 8.86 -3.88 -5.55
C ILE A 105 9.59 -2.72 -6.21
N SER A 106 10.07 -2.92 -7.45
CA SER A 106 10.87 -1.92 -8.16
C SER A 106 10.09 -0.66 -8.57
N ASN A 107 8.76 -0.75 -8.63
CA ASN A 107 7.90 0.33 -9.11
C ASN A 107 6.86 0.78 -8.08
N GLY A 108 7.01 0.39 -6.81
CA GLY A 108 6.11 0.78 -5.72
C GLY A 108 4.65 0.37 -5.94
N LYS A 109 4.40 -0.80 -6.54
CA LYS A 109 3.04 -1.28 -6.83
C LYS A 109 2.44 -2.04 -5.65
N ILE A 110 1.12 -2.02 -5.56
CA ILE A 110 0.36 -2.84 -4.61
C ILE A 110 0.24 -4.27 -5.17
N LEU A 111 0.66 -5.26 -4.39
CA LEU A 111 0.62 -6.68 -4.76
C LEU A 111 -0.25 -7.47 -3.79
N PHE A 112 -1.17 -8.27 -4.32
CA PHE A 112 -1.84 -9.33 -3.60
C PHE A 112 -1.19 -10.69 -3.92
N ASP A 113 -0.38 -11.19 -3.01
CA ASP A 113 0.50 -12.35 -3.26
C ASP A 113 -0.14 -13.66 -2.79
N PHE A 114 -0.91 -14.29 -3.67
CA PHE A 114 -1.49 -15.60 -3.40
C PHE A 114 -0.45 -16.69 -3.21
N ALA A 115 0.63 -16.66 -4.00
CA ALA A 115 1.65 -17.69 -3.93
C ALA A 115 2.40 -17.66 -2.61
N ASP A 116 2.63 -16.46 -2.05
CA ASP A 116 3.21 -16.31 -0.73
C ASP A 116 2.27 -16.85 0.36
N ILE A 117 1.00 -16.42 0.38
CA ILE A 117 0.00 -16.91 1.35
C ILE A 117 -0.13 -18.45 1.31
N GLU A 118 -0.07 -19.05 0.13
CA GLU A 118 -0.17 -20.50 -0.05
C GLU A 118 1.11 -21.27 0.29
N SER A 119 2.25 -20.58 0.39
CA SER A 119 3.56 -21.17 0.69
C SER A 119 3.81 -21.34 2.18
N TYR A 120 2.98 -20.74 3.05
CA TYR A 120 3.22 -20.72 4.49
C TYR A 120 2.01 -21.17 5.32
N ASP A 121 2.28 -21.85 6.43
CA ASP A 121 1.30 -21.98 7.51
C ASP A 121 1.22 -20.70 8.37
N PRO A 122 0.21 -20.54 9.24
CA PRO A 122 0.09 -19.36 10.10
C PRO A 122 1.22 -19.13 11.12
N SER A 123 2.09 -20.12 11.37
CA SER A 123 3.30 -19.95 12.19
C SER A 123 4.54 -19.56 11.39
N GLY A 124 4.43 -19.44 10.06
CA GLY A 124 5.55 -19.14 9.17
C GLY A 124 6.34 -20.35 8.71
N GLY A 125 5.81 -21.58 8.88
CA GLY A 125 6.40 -22.77 8.27
C GLY A 125 6.30 -22.71 6.75
N TYR A 126 7.42 -22.89 6.03
CA TYR A 126 7.49 -22.77 4.58
C TYR A 126 7.34 -24.14 3.87
N PHE A 127 6.51 -24.19 2.83
CA PHE A 127 6.13 -25.43 2.14
C PHE A 127 6.34 -25.42 0.62
N LEU A 128 6.68 -24.30 0.00
CA LEU A 128 6.91 -24.29 -1.46
C LEU A 128 8.14 -25.13 -1.87
N ASN A 129 9.18 -25.16 -1.04
CA ASN A 129 10.32 -26.06 -1.21
C ASN A 129 9.95 -27.55 -1.16
N ARG A 130 8.74 -27.88 -0.70
CA ARG A 130 8.16 -29.23 -0.65
C ARG A 130 7.06 -29.43 -1.69
N GLY A 131 6.96 -28.56 -2.70
CA GLY A 131 5.95 -28.69 -3.75
C GLY A 131 4.52 -28.41 -3.27
N ALA A 132 4.35 -27.41 -2.39
CA ALA A 132 3.02 -26.91 -2.04
C ALA A 132 2.23 -26.47 -3.28
N ASN A 133 0.91 -26.71 -3.28
CA ASN A 133 -0.04 -26.23 -4.29
C ASN A 133 -1.20 -25.45 -3.67
N ASP A 134 -2.10 -24.93 -4.52
CA ASP A 134 -3.32 -24.20 -4.14
C ASP A 134 -4.25 -24.98 -3.20
N GLY A 135 -4.20 -26.32 -3.27
CA GLY A 135 -4.82 -27.28 -2.37
C GLY A 135 -4.23 -27.36 -0.96
N CYS A 136 -3.18 -26.60 -0.66
CA CYS A 136 -2.36 -26.70 0.55
C CYS A 136 -1.60 -28.04 0.69
N VAL A 137 -1.57 -28.85 -0.39
CA VAL A 137 -0.90 -30.16 -0.41
C VAL A 137 0.57 -29.95 -0.74
N TYR A 138 1.45 -30.63 -0.03
CA TYR A 138 2.89 -30.66 -0.27
C TYR A 138 3.41 -32.11 -0.20
N ASP A 139 4.67 -32.36 -0.57
CA ASP A 139 5.33 -33.67 -0.43
C ASP A 139 5.50 -34.05 1.05
N GLY A 140 4.55 -34.87 1.51
CA GLY A 140 4.49 -35.37 2.87
C GLY A 140 3.22 -34.98 3.64
N GLY A 141 2.30 -34.21 3.06
CA GLY A 141 1.06 -33.87 3.77
C GLY A 141 0.25 -32.70 3.21
N ASN A 142 -0.50 -32.05 4.11
CA ASN A 142 -1.29 -30.87 3.81
C ASN A 142 -1.19 -29.90 4.99
N TRP A 143 -0.54 -28.76 4.77
CA TRP A 143 -0.15 -27.85 5.86
C TRP A 143 -1.38 -27.26 6.55
N ALA A 144 -2.48 -27.07 5.82
CA ALA A 144 -3.70 -26.50 6.38
C ALA A 144 -4.45 -27.53 7.24
N ASP A 145 -4.55 -28.78 6.78
CA ASP A 145 -5.18 -29.86 7.53
C ASP A 145 -4.39 -30.17 8.82
N GLU A 146 -3.05 -30.12 8.73
CA GLU A 146 -2.13 -30.25 9.86
C GLU A 146 -2.31 -29.11 10.87
N TRP A 147 -2.35 -27.85 10.40
CA TRP A 147 -2.60 -26.69 11.25
C TRP A 147 -3.91 -26.82 12.03
N CYS A 148 -5.00 -27.14 11.31
CA CYS A 148 -6.32 -27.24 11.92
C CYS A 148 -6.42 -28.40 12.92
N SER A 149 -5.68 -29.48 12.71
CA SER A 149 -5.60 -30.60 13.65
C SER A 149 -4.85 -30.21 14.93
N ALA A 150 -3.80 -29.39 14.80
CA ALA A 150 -3.01 -28.89 15.92
C ALA A 150 -3.68 -27.72 16.68
N HIS A 151 -4.58 -26.97 16.03
CA HIS A 151 -5.27 -25.80 16.60
C HIS A 151 -6.81 -25.92 16.54
N PRO A 152 -7.42 -26.84 17.33
CA PRO A 152 -8.87 -27.03 17.33
C PRO A 152 -9.62 -25.73 17.65
N GLY A 153 -10.53 -25.34 16.75
CA GLY A 153 -11.37 -24.14 16.89
C GLY A 153 -10.89 -22.91 16.13
N GLU A 154 -9.67 -22.91 15.59
CA GLU A 154 -9.16 -21.80 14.77
C GLU A 154 -9.57 -21.88 13.30
N CYS A 155 -9.95 -23.08 12.83
CA CYS A 155 -10.38 -23.30 11.46
C CYS A 155 -11.90 -23.38 11.35
N ALA A 156 -12.50 -22.49 10.55
CA ALA A 156 -13.92 -22.56 10.27
C ALA A 156 -14.23 -23.55 9.12
N GLN A 157 -15.44 -24.09 9.13
CA GLN A 157 -15.98 -24.85 8.00
C GLN A 157 -16.52 -23.89 6.93
N CYS A 158 -16.19 -24.16 5.67
CA CYS A 158 -16.57 -23.33 4.53
C CYS A 158 -16.45 -24.15 3.22
N SER A 159 -16.97 -23.60 2.12
CA SER A 159 -16.63 -24.08 0.78
C SER A 159 -15.48 -23.24 0.22
N CYS A 160 -14.38 -23.88 -0.14
CA CYS A 160 -13.22 -23.24 -0.75
C CYS A 160 -12.82 -24.04 -2.00
N ALA A 161 -13.00 -23.44 -3.19
CA ALA A 161 -12.69 -24.12 -4.44
C ALA A 161 -11.17 -24.39 -4.53
N HIS A 162 -10.82 -25.64 -4.87
CA HIS A 162 -9.44 -26.09 -5.05
C HIS A 162 -8.52 -25.92 -3.83
N SER A 163 -9.06 -25.62 -2.63
CA SER A 163 -8.23 -25.28 -1.47
C SER A 163 -8.89 -25.64 -0.14
N ARG A 164 -8.24 -25.30 0.97
CA ARG A 164 -8.73 -25.50 2.34
C ARG A 164 -9.30 -24.22 2.92
N CYS A 165 -10.23 -24.35 3.85
CA CYS A 165 -10.90 -23.20 4.45
C CYS A 165 -9.97 -22.23 5.13
N LEU A 166 -8.98 -22.74 5.86
CA LEU A 166 -7.96 -21.91 6.48
C LEU A 166 -7.28 -21.02 5.43
N ASN A 167 -6.83 -21.58 4.32
CA ASN A 167 -6.18 -20.81 3.25
C ASN A 167 -7.11 -19.76 2.62
N CYS A 168 -8.38 -20.12 2.33
CA CYS A 168 -9.38 -19.15 1.88
C CYS A 168 -9.57 -18.00 2.88
N GLN A 169 -9.59 -18.30 4.18
CA GLN A 169 -9.70 -17.30 5.23
C GLN A 169 -8.45 -16.42 5.32
N LEU A 170 -7.25 -16.99 5.20
CA LEU A 170 -6.00 -16.22 5.18
C LEU A 170 -5.97 -15.25 4.01
N LYS A 171 -6.32 -15.71 2.80
CA LYS A 171 -6.49 -14.84 1.62
C LYS A 171 -7.53 -13.74 1.86
N GLY A 172 -8.68 -14.09 2.46
CA GLY A 172 -9.71 -13.11 2.81
C GLY A 172 -9.23 -12.08 3.82
N LYS A 173 -8.51 -12.49 4.87
CA LYS A 173 -7.91 -11.59 5.87
C LYS A 173 -6.87 -10.67 5.25
N ALA A 174 -5.96 -11.21 4.44
CA ALA A 174 -4.95 -10.44 3.71
C ALA A 174 -5.59 -9.43 2.76
N PHE A 175 -6.63 -9.84 2.02
CA PHE A 175 -7.41 -8.95 1.15
C PHE A 175 -8.04 -7.82 1.95
N TRP A 176 -8.75 -8.13 3.04
CA TRP A 176 -9.38 -7.11 3.89
C TRP A 176 -8.37 -6.15 4.49
N TRP A 177 -7.22 -6.65 4.95
CA TRP A 177 -6.14 -5.83 5.47
C TRP A 177 -5.59 -4.88 4.39
N MET A 178 -5.28 -5.40 3.20
CA MET A 178 -4.83 -4.60 2.05
C MET A 178 -5.85 -3.52 1.69
N MET A 179 -7.14 -3.88 1.61
CA MET A 179 -8.22 -2.94 1.34
C MET A 179 -8.33 -1.85 2.40
N ALA A 180 -8.19 -2.20 3.68
CA ALA A 180 -8.20 -1.25 4.77
C ALA A 180 -7.02 -0.27 4.65
N ARG A 181 -5.81 -0.78 4.37
CA ARG A 181 -4.61 0.05 4.15
C ARG A 181 -4.79 1.02 2.98
N ILE A 182 -5.28 0.55 1.82
CA ILE A 182 -5.62 1.40 0.66
C ILE A 182 -6.71 2.43 1.02
N ALA A 183 -7.63 2.07 1.92
CA ALA A 183 -8.65 2.98 2.40
C ALA A 183 -8.11 4.08 3.33
N GLY A 184 -6.86 3.98 3.80
CA GLY A 184 -6.24 4.90 4.76
C GLY A 184 -6.32 4.43 6.20
N TRP A 185 -6.69 3.17 6.45
CA TRP A 185 -6.64 2.60 7.79
C TRP A 185 -5.18 2.37 8.21
N VAL A 186 -4.82 2.92 9.37
CA VAL A 186 -3.58 2.60 10.07
C VAL A 186 -3.93 1.56 11.14
N PRO A 187 -3.26 0.39 11.15
CA PRO A 187 -3.47 -0.60 12.19
C PRO A 187 -3.31 0.03 13.57
N ASP A 188 -4.20 -0.33 14.50
CA ASP A 188 -4.06 0.05 15.91
C ASP A 188 -2.65 -0.33 16.36
N GLY A 189 -1.82 0.68 16.64
CA GLY A 189 -0.41 0.52 16.99
C GLY A 189 0.58 1.26 16.10
N GLY A 190 0.26 1.56 14.84
CA GLY A 190 1.16 2.29 13.95
C GLY A 190 1.22 3.81 14.23
N VAL A 191 2.38 4.43 14.02
CA VAL A 191 2.50 5.89 13.96
C VAL A 191 1.82 6.39 12.69
N SER A 192 0.91 7.36 12.84
CA SER A 192 0.26 8.07 11.75
C SER A 192 0.75 9.51 11.77
N ILE A 193 1.56 9.88 10.79
CA ILE A 193 2.06 11.24 10.59
C ILE A 193 1.31 11.87 9.40
N ASP A 194 0.98 13.15 9.48
CA ASP A 194 0.14 13.84 8.50
C ASP A 194 0.54 15.32 8.38
N ILE A 195 0.76 15.79 7.16
CA ILE A 195 0.98 17.20 6.83
C ILE A 195 0.00 17.65 5.74
N LYS A 196 -0.73 18.72 6.03
CA LYS A 196 -1.77 19.25 5.14
C LYS A 196 -1.56 20.70 4.80
N ALA A 197 -2.00 21.07 3.60
CA ALA A 197 -2.10 22.44 3.15
C ALA A 197 -3.57 22.79 2.91
N ASN A 198 -4.06 23.85 3.57
CA ASN A 198 -5.47 24.25 3.52
C ASN A 198 -6.45 23.07 3.75
N ASP A 199 -6.17 22.27 4.78
CA ASP A 199 -6.90 21.05 5.16
C ASP A 199 -6.94 19.93 4.09
N GLN A 200 -6.02 19.95 3.12
CA GLN A 200 -5.96 18.98 2.02
C GLN A 200 -4.56 18.39 1.88
N ASP A 201 -4.53 17.13 1.41
CA ASP A 201 -3.32 16.47 0.94
C ASP A 201 -2.94 16.98 -0.45
N GLY A 202 -1.65 16.91 -0.79
CA GLY A 202 -1.12 17.40 -2.07
C GLY A 202 -1.39 16.45 -3.25
N PRO A 203 -1.10 16.90 -4.49
CA PRO A 203 -0.64 18.24 -4.84
C PRO A 203 -1.79 19.26 -4.95
N LEU A 204 -1.52 20.52 -4.62
CA LEU A 204 -2.50 21.61 -4.66
C LEU A 204 -2.05 22.75 -5.58
N ILE A 205 -3.00 23.36 -6.28
CA ILE A 205 -2.77 24.63 -7.01
C ILE A 205 -3.52 25.73 -6.27
N ILE A 206 -2.78 26.72 -5.76
CA ILE A 206 -3.31 27.79 -4.91
C ILE A 206 -3.06 29.14 -5.60
N SER A 207 -4.07 30.02 -5.59
CA SER A 207 -3.89 31.38 -6.10
C SER A 207 -3.02 32.21 -5.15
N ARG A 208 -2.11 33.02 -5.68
CA ARG A 208 -1.23 33.95 -4.91
C ARG A 208 -1.92 34.81 -3.85
N ASP A 209 -3.21 35.09 -3.99
CA ASP A 209 -3.95 35.95 -3.06
C ASP A 209 -4.66 35.14 -1.97
N THR A 210 -4.57 33.80 -2.01
CA THR A 210 -5.11 32.89 -1.01
C THR A 210 -4.00 32.51 -0.02
N PRO A 211 -4.18 32.73 1.29
CA PRO A 211 -3.22 32.24 2.28
C PRO A 211 -3.05 30.72 2.19
N VAL A 212 -1.82 30.27 2.43
CA VAL A 212 -1.49 28.86 2.60
C VAL A 212 -1.35 28.60 4.09
N SER A 213 -2.29 27.83 4.64
CA SER A 213 -2.21 27.27 5.99
C SER A 213 -1.57 25.89 5.91
N ILE A 214 -0.49 25.66 6.66
CA ILE A 214 0.15 24.35 6.78
C ILE A 214 -0.06 23.84 8.19
N THR A 215 -0.63 22.64 8.30
CA THR A 215 -0.84 21.96 9.57
C THR A 215 -0.11 20.63 9.58
N VAL A 216 0.47 20.29 10.73
CA VAL A 216 1.06 18.98 10.99
C VAL A 216 0.31 18.31 12.13
N SER A 217 0.11 16.99 12.03
CA SER A 217 -0.48 16.20 13.10
C SER A 217 0.15 14.82 13.16
N LEU A 218 0.15 14.23 14.35
CA LEU A 218 0.71 12.90 14.56
C LEU A 218 -0.12 12.13 15.60
N HIS A 219 -0.45 10.89 15.28
CA HIS A 219 -0.96 9.92 16.24
C HIS A 219 0.11 8.84 16.47
N PRO A 220 0.62 8.66 17.70
CA PRO A 220 1.77 7.78 17.95
C PRO A 220 1.42 6.28 17.92
N GLY A 221 0.13 5.93 17.96
CA GLY A 221 -0.29 4.53 18.05
C GLY A 221 0.26 3.85 19.30
N SER A 222 0.92 2.70 19.14
CA SER A 222 1.57 1.97 20.26
C SER A 222 3.02 2.42 20.50
N TYR A 223 3.52 3.37 19.72
CA TYR A 223 4.87 3.90 19.84
C TYR A 223 4.91 5.20 20.67
N ASP A 224 3.92 5.46 21.54
CA ASP A 224 3.89 6.63 22.41
C ASP A 224 5.02 6.59 23.45
N GLY A 225 5.83 7.66 23.52
CA GLY A 225 6.83 7.88 24.58
C GLY A 225 8.33 7.79 24.27
N PRO A 226 8.85 7.04 23.27
CA PRO A 226 10.28 7.04 22.94
C PRO A 226 10.76 8.41 22.47
N ASP A 227 11.97 8.83 22.85
CA ASP A 227 12.58 10.06 22.35
C ASP A 227 12.93 9.93 20.86
N VAL A 228 12.54 10.93 20.07
CA VAL A 228 12.65 10.96 18.61
C VAL A 228 13.12 12.33 18.13
N ASP A 229 13.68 12.37 16.91
CA ASP A 229 13.93 13.60 16.18
C ASP A 229 12.71 14.01 15.35
N TRP A 230 12.27 15.26 15.50
CA TRP A 230 11.18 15.84 14.72
C TRP A 230 11.75 16.73 13.61
N TRP A 231 11.24 16.59 12.40
CA TRP A 231 11.68 17.35 11.23
C TRP A 231 10.50 17.96 10.50
N ILE A 232 10.56 19.26 10.26
CA ILE A 232 9.60 19.98 9.44
C ILE A 232 10.39 20.79 8.43
N ILE A 233 10.36 20.36 7.18
CA ILE A 233 11.28 20.85 6.15
C ILE A 233 10.47 21.28 4.92
N ALA A 234 10.87 22.36 4.27
CA ALA A 234 10.35 22.79 2.99
C ALA A 234 11.46 22.88 1.95
N TYR A 235 11.17 22.42 0.74
CA TYR A 235 11.97 22.63 -0.45
C TYR A 235 11.27 23.64 -1.35
N VAL A 236 11.90 24.79 -1.55
CA VAL A 236 11.35 25.93 -2.28
C VAL A 236 12.39 26.44 -3.27
N GLU A 237 12.07 26.43 -4.56
CA GLU A 237 12.95 26.96 -5.62
C GLU A 237 14.43 26.51 -5.51
N SER A 238 14.66 25.23 -5.21
CA SER A 238 15.99 24.64 -5.01
C SER A 238 16.72 24.98 -3.70
N SER A 239 16.01 25.54 -2.73
CA SER A 239 16.54 25.84 -1.39
C SER A 239 15.76 25.09 -0.31
N TRP A 240 16.49 24.60 0.69
CA TRP A 240 15.93 23.95 1.86
C TRP A 240 15.66 24.97 2.97
N TYR A 241 14.55 24.79 3.66
CA TYR A 241 14.16 25.54 4.85
C TYR A 241 13.64 24.57 5.89
N SER A 242 13.81 24.88 7.17
CA SER A 242 13.29 24.08 8.27
C SER A 242 12.52 24.96 9.25
N PHE A 243 11.42 24.45 9.79
CA PHE A 243 10.74 25.04 10.93
C PHE A 243 11.41 24.54 12.22
N ILE A 244 11.98 25.46 13.00
CA ILE A 244 12.64 25.16 14.27
C ILE A 244 11.73 25.61 15.40
N PHE A 245 11.26 24.71 16.26
CA PHE A 245 10.37 25.10 17.35
C PHE A 245 11.15 25.69 18.54
N PRO A 246 10.69 26.78 19.18
CA PRO A 246 9.56 27.64 18.81
C PRO A 246 9.95 28.84 17.92
N THR A 247 11.18 28.87 17.39
CA THR A 247 11.78 30.01 16.68
C THR A 247 11.11 30.34 15.35
N GLY A 248 10.61 29.34 14.62
CA GLY A 248 10.02 29.47 13.29
C GLY A 248 10.95 29.03 12.16
N TRP A 249 10.67 29.50 10.95
CA TRP A 249 11.37 29.08 9.73
C TRP A 249 12.79 29.65 9.62
N SER A 250 13.74 28.78 9.25
CA SER A 250 15.14 29.12 9.00
C SER A 250 15.64 28.43 7.72
N CYS A 251 16.69 28.98 7.12
CA CYS A 251 17.33 28.40 5.94
C CYS A 251 18.15 27.16 6.31
N GLY A 252 18.19 26.18 5.41
CA GLY A 252 18.89 24.91 5.56
C GLY A 252 18.05 23.80 6.19
N ILE A 253 18.66 22.62 6.30
CA ILE A 253 18.09 21.46 7.00
C ILE A 253 18.54 21.56 8.45
N ASN A 254 17.58 21.81 9.35
CA ASN A 254 17.81 21.95 10.78
C ASN A 254 16.74 21.15 11.51
N LEU A 255 17.12 20.62 12.67
CA LEU A 255 16.22 19.89 13.55
C LEU A 255 15.06 20.78 14.02
N CYS A 256 13.82 20.29 13.96
CA CYS A 256 12.67 21.01 14.52
C CYS A 256 12.73 20.97 16.05
N GLY A 257 12.98 19.79 16.59
CA GLY A 257 13.18 19.55 18.01
C GLY A 257 13.40 18.06 18.33
N GLN A 258 13.80 17.79 19.56
CA GLN A 258 13.90 16.43 20.11
C GLN A 258 12.92 16.33 21.27
N ALA A 259 12.04 15.34 21.20
CA ALA A 259 11.03 15.11 22.22
C ALA A 259 10.54 13.66 22.13
N PRO A 260 9.93 13.12 23.20
CA PRO A 260 9.16 11.90 23.13
C PRO A 260 8.19 11.91 21.95
N LEU A 261 7.92 10.75 21.36
CA LEU A 261 6.83 10.62 20.40
C LEU A 261 5.52 10.78 21.17
N PHE A 262 4.65 11.70 20.75
CA PHE A 262 3.39 12.00 21.43
C PHE A 262 2.27 12.32 20.43
N ASP A 263 1.02 12.28 20.90
CA ASP A 263 -0.14 12.70 20.10
C ASP A 263 -0.14 14.21 19.86
N LEU A 264 0.17 14.59 18.62
CA LEU A 264 0.14 15.97 18.15
C LEU A 264 -1.20 16.21 17.44
N SER A 265 -2.13 16.84 18.15
CA SER A 265 -3.29 17.45 17.52
C SER A 265 -2.86 18.47 16.44
N PRO A 266 -3.66 18.68 15.37
CA PRO A 266 -3.28 19.57 14.26
C PRO A 266 -2.71 20.90 14.75
N PHE A 267 -1.44 21.14 14.41
CA PHE A 267 -0.66 22.30 14.80
C PHE A 267 -0.29 23.10 13.55
N GLU A 268 -0.71 24.36 13.50
CA GLU A 268 -0.45 25.26 12.38
C GLU A 268 0.96 25.84 12.47
N ILE A 269 1.79 25.54 11.46
CA ILE A 269 3.20 25.98 11.38
C ILE A 269 3.43 27.13 10.40
N LEU A 270 2.41 27.42 9.58
CA LEU A 270 2.43 28.49 8.59
C LEU A 270 0.99 28.90 8.29
N ASN A 271 0.72 30.21 8.20
CA ASN A 271 -0.54 30.74 7.68
C ASN A 271 -0.30 32.11 7.06
N THR A 272 0.04 32.11 5.78
CA THR A 272 0.37 33.34 5.05
C THR A 272 0.22 33.15 3.55
N PRO A 273 -0.07 34.21 2.78
CA PRO A 273 0.16 34.19 1.34
C PRO A 273 1.64 33.86 1.05
N LEU A 274 1.86 32.96 0.10
CA LEU A 274 3.19 32.58 -0.36
C LEU A 274 3.50 33.22 -1.71
N PRO A 275 4.78 33.52 -2.02
CA PRO A 275 5.18 33.90 -3.36
C PRO A 275 4.80 32.85 -4.41
N LYS A 276 4.69 33.27 -5.67
CA LYS A 276 4.54 32.34 -6.78
C LYS A 276 5.74 31.37 -6.79
N GLY A 277 5.48 30.08 -6.92
CA GLY A 277 6.51 29.05 -6.92
C GLY A 277 5.97 27.67 -6.63
N ASP A 278 6.85 26.68 -6.72
CA ASP A 278 6.58 25.30 -6.34
C ASP A 278 7.20 25.02 -4.97
N TYR A 279 6.41 24.41 -4.09
CA TYR A 279 6.75 24.12 -2.70
C TYR A 279 6.51 22.64 -2.44
N ALA A 280 7.48 21.97 -1.84
CA ALA A 280 7.29 20.64 -1.25
C ALA A 280 7.59 20.75 0.24
N LEU A 281 6.61 20.44 1.08
CA LEU A 281 6.76 20.44 2.53
C LEU A 281 6.71 19.00 3.05
N TYR A 282 7.54 18.72 4.04
CA TYR A 282 7.75 17.41 4.63
C TYR A 282 7.59 17.52 6.13
N PHE A 283 6.88 16.56 6.72
CA PHE A 283 6.86 16.34 8.15
C PHE A 283 7.37 14.93 8.42
N ALA A 284 8.47 14.81 9.16
CA ALA A 284 9.11 13.55 9.46
C ALA A 284 9.40 13.39 10.95
N VAL A 285 9.47 12.14 11.39
CA VAL A 285 9.92 11.72 12.70
C VAL A 285 10.85 10.51 12.55
N ASP A 286 11.98 10.57 13.25
CA ASP A 286 12.97 9.49 13.26
C ASP A 286 12.88 8.71 14.57
N ASP A 287 12.93 7.39 14.50
CA ASP A 287 12.80 6.51 15.68
C ASP A 287 14.08 6.43 16.53
N ASN A 288 15.05 7.29 16.24
CA ASN A 288 16.24 7.53 17.02
C ASN A 288 16.44 9.04 17.22
N MET A 289 17.33 9.41 18.15
CA MET A 289 17.56 10.80 18.56
C MET A 289 19.04 11.16 18.33
N ASP A 290 19.48 11.14 17.07
CA ASP A 290 20.87 11.36 16.67
C ASP A 290 21.12 12.68 15.90
N ALA A 291 20.05 13.44 15.64
CA ALA A 291 20.00 14.68 14.87
C ALA A 291 20.44 14.52 13.40
N ILE A 292 20.24 13.34 12.82
CA ILE A 292 20.44 13.04 11.40
C ILE A 292 19.07 12.68 10.80
N PRO A 293 18.64 13.32 9.69
CA PRO A 293 17.34 13.00 9.10
C PRO A 293 17.35 11.60 8.45
N ASP A 294 16.64 10.66 9.06
CA ASP A 294 16.45 9.29 8.55
C ASP A 294 15.11 9.12 7.81
N GLY A 295 14.07 9.81 8.28
CA GLY A 295 12.70 9.78 7.77
C GLY A 295 11.94 8.50 8.11
N THR A 296 12.04 7.97 9.35
CA THR A 296 11.40 6.70 9.74
C THR A 296 9.88 6.72 9.51
N TRP A 297 9.24 7.81 9.92
CA TRP A 297 7.86 8.15 9.53
C TRP A 297 7.89 9.50 8.82
N LEU A 298 7.27 9.59 7.65
CA LEU A 298 7.29 10.78 6.81
C LEU A 298 5.94 10.95 6.11
N ASP A 299 5.48 12.19 6.05
CA ASP A 299 4.42 12.62 5.13
C ASP A 299 4.84 13.91 4.41
N ALA A 300 4.21 14.19 3.27
CA ALA A 300 4.54 15.34 2.43
C ALA A 300 3.33 15.96 1.73
N VAL A 301 3.40 17.28 1.51
CA VAL A 301 2.43 18.03 0.73
C VAL A 301 3.12 18.92 -0.30
N GLU A 302 2.67 18.80 -1.56
CA GLU A 302 3.15 19.61 -2.67
C GLU A 302 2.15 20.72 -3.01
N ILE A 303 2.65 21.93 -3.23
CA ILE A 303 1.84 23.12 -3.49
C ILE A 303 2.47 23.90 -4.62
N GLN A 304 1.66 24.27 -5.60
CA GLN A 304 2.00 25.22 -6.64
C GLN A 304 1.20 26.50 -6.42
N VAL A 305 1.89 27.61 -6.17
CA VAL A 305 1.27 28.93 -6.06
C VAL A 305 1.37 29.64 -7.41
N GLN A 306 0.23 30.07 -7.95
CA GLN A 306 0.10 30.72 -9.26
C GLN A 306 -0.31 32.19 -9.18
#